data_AF-A0AAU7BGZ9-F1
#
_entry.id   AF-A0AAU7BGZ9-F1
#
_cell.length_a   1.000
_cell.length_b   1.000
_cell.length_c   1.000
_cell.angle_alpha   90.00
_cell.angle_beta   90.00
_cell.angle_gamma   90.00
#
_symmetry.space_group_name_H-M   'P 1'
#
loop_
_entity.id
_entity.type
_entity.pdbx_description
1 polymer ?
#
loop_
_entity_poly.entity_id
_entity_poly.type
_entity_poly.pdbx_seq_one_letter_code
_entity_poly.pdbx_strand_id
1 'polypeptide(L)'
;MPTELSTHGWPQPERQVRWAEAISDTYFPLSLEFAAGQPFDGHLQRWSTPSTPLSLSRLRSSQLGYSRSKAHIGQDHEAFYLVTVPHGSEVHFEQDGHQISCSPGGFIVERGDAPYRFHYGTQNDLWVLKLPERALKANLPGAQALYPALLRCPSGPGAHLRRATRPVCPPFRHQPPGSPASTAGTGLRHPAAGLATG
;
A
#
# COMPACT_ATOMS: atom_id res chain seq x y z
N MET A 1 12.03 -11.59 3.02
CA MET A 1 11.59 -11.62 1.62
C MET A 1 10.07 -11.63 1.59
N PRO A 2 9.40 -10.97 0.63
CA PRO A 2 7.95 -11.07 0.54
C PRO A 2 7.50 -12.46 0.12
N THR A 3 6.31 -12.86 0.56
CA THR A 3 5.56 -13.94 -0.07
C THR A 3 4.86 -13.38 -1.30
N GLU A 4 4.91 -14.11 -2.42
CA GLU A 4 4.41 -13.66 -3.71
C GLU A 4 3.37 -14.62 -4.28
N LEU A 5 2.31 -14.07 -4.85
CA LEU A 5 1.25 -14.80 -5.55
C LEU A 5 0.99 -14.13 -6.89
N SER A 6 0.85 -14.93 -7.95
CA SER A 6 0.63 -14.43 -9.30
C SER A 6 -0.34 -15.36 -10.04
N THR A 7 -1.31 -14.77 -10.74
CA THR A 7 -2.26 -15.52 -11.58
C THR A 7 -1.62 -16.04 -12.86
N HIS A 8 -0.42 -15.59 -13.23
CA HIS A 8 0.23 -15.91 -14.51
C HIS A 8 0.45 -17.42 -14.72
N GLY A 9 0.59 -18.19 -13.63
CA GLY A 9 0.74 -19.65 -13.67
C GLY A 9 -0.52 -20.45 -13.34
N TRP A 10 -1.67 -19.79 -13.13
CA TRP A 10 -2.91 -20.47 -12.74
C TRP A 10 -3.80 -20.75 -13.96
N PRO A 11 -4.49 -21.91 -14.01
CA PRO A 11 -5.51 -22.19 -15.00
C PRO A 11 -6.59 -21.11 -15.00
N GLN A 12 -6.99 -20.64 -16.19
CA GLN A 12 -7.94 -19.53 -16.33
C GLN A 12 -9.24 -19.72 -15.53
N PRO A 13 -9.89 -20.90 -15.49
CA PRO A 13 -11.12 -21.11 -14.72
C PRO A 13 -10.96 -20.93 -13.21
N GLU A 14 -9.74 -21.08 -12.69
CA GLU A 14 -9.47 -21.07 -11.25
C GLU A 14 -8.95 -19.72 -10.76
N ARG A 15 -8.52 -18.83 -11.67
CA ARG A 15 -7.85 -17.58 -11.31
C ARG A 15 -8.66 -16.71 -10.35
N GLN A 16 -9.94 -16.52 -10.65
CA GLN A 16 -10.82 -15.65 -9.85
C GLN A 16 -11.06 -16.21 -8.45
N VAL A 17 -11.34 -17.52 -8.36
CA VAL A 17 -11.60 -18.20 -7.07
C VAL A 17 -10.36 -18.18 -6.18
N ARG A 18 -9.22 -18.65 -6.70
CA ARG A 18 -7.94 -18.65 -5.95
C ARG A 18 -7.49 -17.25 -5.56
N TRP A 19 -7.78 -16.25 -6.40
CA TRP A 19 -7.47 -14.86 -6.09
C TRP A 19 -8.37 -14.33 -4.96
N ALA A 20 -9.67 -14.64 -4.98
CA ALA A 20 -10.59 -14.25 -3.91
C ALA A 20 -10.18 -14.83 -2.55
N GLU A 21 -9.74 -16.09 -2.52
CA GLU A 21 -9.15 -16.72 -1.34
C GLU A 21 -7.90 -15.98 -0.87
N ALA A 22 -6.94 -15.74 -1.77
CA ALA A 22 -5.69 -15.05 -1.45
C ALA A 22 -5.93 -13.62 -0.90
N ILE A 23 -6.89 -12.88 -1.44
CA ILE A 23 -7.26 -11.55 -0.96
C ILE A 23 -7.94 -11.63 0.40
N SER A 24 -8.84 -12.60 0.60
CA SER A 24 -9.52 -12.81 1.88
C SER A 24 -8.54 -13.13 3.01
N ASP A 25 -7.56 -13.99 2.74
CA ASP A 25 -6.48 -14.33 3.68
C ASP A 25 -5.59 -13.13 4.01
N THR A 26 -5.38 -12.25 3.04
CA THR A 26 -4.45 -11.12 3.19
C THR A 26 -5.08 -9.99 4.00
N TYR A 27 -6.35 -9.68 3.74
CA TYR A 27 -7.04 -8.56 4.37
C TYR A 27 -8.10 -9.04 5.35
N PHE A 28 -9.26 -9.46 4.87
CA PHE A 28 -10.36 -10.00 5.66
C PHE A 28 -11.28 -10.82 4.75
N PRO A 29 -12.14 -11.69 5.29
CA PRO A 29 -13.20 -12.31 4.49
C PRO A 29 -13.99 -11.26 3.70
N LEU A 30 -14.01 -11.34 2.38
CA LEU A 30 -14.73 -10.40 1.54
C LEU A 30 -15.09 -11.03 0.19
N SER A 31 -15.97 -10.37 -0.54
CA SER A 31 -16.33 -10.77 -1.89
C SER A 31 -15.61 -9.89 -2.91
N LEU A 32 -15.25 -10.49 -4.03
CA LEU A 32 -14.66 -9.80 -5.18
C LEU A 32 -15.63 -9.80 -6.36
N GLU A 33 -15.64 -8.68 -7.08
CA GLU A 33 -16.41 -8.49 -8.30
C GLU A 33 -15.43 -8.31 -9.46
N PHE A 34 -15.39 -9.30 -10.36
CA PHE A 34 -14.49 -9.33 -11.50
C PHE A 34 -15.18 -8.79 -12.76
N ALA A 35 -14.37 -8.32 -13.71
CA ALA A 35 -14.85 -7.97 -15.05
C ALA A 35 -15.51 -9.18 -15.75
N ALA A 36 -16.75 -9.01 -16.22
CA ALA A 36 -17.39 -10.03 -17.02
C ALA A 36 -16.68 -10.21 -18.37
N GLY A 37 -16.47 -11.46 -18.78
CA GLY A 37 -15.94 -11.80 -20.10
C GLY A 37 -14.46 -11.46 -20.34
N GLN A 38 -13.71 -11.06 -19.32
CA GLN A 38 -12.27 -10.80 -19.44
C GLN A 38 -11.46 -11.72 -18.52
N PRO A 39 -10.29 -12.22 -18.96
CA PRO A 39 -9.35 -12.89 -18.07
C PRO A 39 -8.93 -11.94 -16.94
N PHE A 40 -8.84 -12.47 -15.72
CA PHE A 40 -8.30 -11.73 -14.59
C PHE A 40 -6.78 -11.94 -14.49
N ASP A 41 -6.05 -10.83 -14.31
CA ASP A 41 -4.63 -10.83 -14.01
C ASP A 41 -4.37 -10.11 -12.68
N GLY A 42 -3.59 -10.76 -11.82
CA GLY A 42 -3.30 -10.31 -10.48
C GLY A 42 -1.92 -10.74 -10.01
N HIS A 43 -1.24 -9.84 -9.32
CA HIS A 43 0.04 -10.04 -8.67
C HIS A 43 0.02 -9.42 -7.27
N LEU A 44 0.33 -10.23 -6.26
CA LEU A 44 0.27 -9.84 -4.85
C LEU A 44 1.60 -10.16 -4.17
N GLN A 45 2.19 -9.13 -3.57
CA GLN A 45 3.36 -9.25 -2.70
C GLN A 45 2.96 -8.94 -1.27
N ARG A 46 3.44 -9.72 -0.30
CA ARG A 46 3.12 -9.58 1.12
C ARG A 46 4.37 -9.59 1.97
N TRP A 47 4.49 -8.61 2.84
CA TRP A 47 5.50 -8.50 3.88
C TRP A 47 4.81 -8.54 5.23
N SER A 48 5.16 -9.52 6.05
CA SER A 48 4.75 -9.61 7.45
C SER A 48 5.93 -10.11 8.27
N THR A 49 5.89 -9.88 9.58
CA THR A 49 6.82 -10.51 10.51
C THR A 49 6.06 -11.22 11.62
N PRO A 50 6.61 -12.30 12.20
CA PRO A 50 5.95 -12.97 13.33
C PRO A 50 5.82 -12.09 14.58
N SER A 51 6.64 -11.05 14.70
CA SER A 51 6.75 -10.21 15.88
C SER A 51 5.74 -9.08 15.96
N THR A 52 5.01 -8.78 14.87
CA THR A 52 4.02 -7.70 14.86
C THR A 52 2.80 -8.08 14.03
N PRO A 53 1.59 -7.64 14.43
CA PRO A 53 0.38 -7.82 13.63
C PRO A 53 0.33 -6.90 12.39
N LEU A 54 1.35 -6.08 12.15
CA LEU A 54 1.45 -5.25 10.95
C LEU A 54 1.81 -6.09 9.73
N SER A 55 1.10 -5.86 8.63
CA SER A 55 1.49 -6.40 7.32
C SER A 55 1.39 -5.32 6.24
N LEU A 56 2.34 -5.35 5.32
CA LEU A 56 2.34 -4.55 4.11
C LEU A 56 2.08 -5.46 2.93
N SER A 57 1.35 -4.95 1.96
CA SER A 57 1.16 -5.64 0.69
C SER A 57 1.18 -4.67 -0.48
N ARG A 58 1.57 -5.20 -1.64
CA ARG A 58 1.46 -4.53 -2.92
C ARG A 58 0.61 -5.38 -3.84
N LEU A 59 -0.44 -4.78 -4.37
CA LEU A 59 -1.42 -5.43 -5.23
C LEU A 59 -1.41 -4.79 -6.60
N ARG A 60 -1.11 -5.57 -7.64
CA ARG A 60 -1.24 -5.14 -9.03
C ARG A 60 -2.25 -6.03 -9.73
N SER A 61 -3.33 -5.46 -10.24
CA SER A 61 -4.37 -6.27 -10.88
C SER A 61 -5.17 -5.48 -11.91
N SER A 62 -5.83 -6.22 -12.81
CA SER A 62 -6.95 -5.73 -13.63
C SER A 62 -8.06 -5.12 -12.76
N GLN A 63 -9.03 -4.45 -13.38
CA GLN A 63 -10.18 -3.87 -12.67
C GLN A 63 -10.80 -4.85 -11.68
N LEU A 64 -11.20 -4.35 -10.51
CA LEU A 64 -11.70 -5.18 -9.43
C LEU A 64 -12.61 -4.37 -8.50
N GLY A 65 -13.71 -4.99 -8.09
CA GLY A 65 -14.55 -4.54 -6.99
C GLY A 65 -14.39 -5.42 -5.76
N TYR A 66 -14.58 -4.83 -4.58
CA TYR A 66 -14.49 -5.48 -3.27
C TYR A 66 -15.72 -5.09 -2.49
N SER A 67 -16.34 -6.08 -1.84
CA SER A 67 -17.43 -5.84 -0.91
C SER A 67 -17.26 -6.64 0.37
N ARG A 68 -17.29 -5.92 1.49
CA ARG A 68 -17.32 -6.51 2.83
C ARG A 68 -18.69 -6.26 3.42
N SER A 69 -19.41 -7.35 3.73
CA SER A 69 -20.76 -7.31 4.30
C SER A 69 -20.72 -7.59 5.80
N LYS A 70 -21.83 -7.34 6.51
CA LYS A 70 -21.95 -7.70 7.94
C LYS A 70 -21.75 -9.19 8.19
N ALA A 71 -22.13 -10.06 7.25
CA ALA A 71 -21.95 -11.50 7.38
C ALA A 71 -20.45 -11.92 7.36
N HIS A 72 -19.57 -11.07 6.84
CA HIS A 72 -18.13 -11.30 6.80
C HIS A 72 -17.37 -10.75 8.01
N ILE A 73 -18.06 -10.06 8.92
CA ILE A 73 -17.45 -9.43 10.10
C ILE A 73 -17.56 -10.43 11.25
N GLY A 74 -16.42 -11.01 11.62
CA GLY A 74 -16.30 -11.87 12.78
C GLY A 74 -16.45 -11.11 14.10
N GLN A 75 -16.65 -11.85 15.19
CA GLN A 75 -16.67 -11.32 16.57
C GLN A 75 -15.23 -11.15 17.12
N ASP A 76 -14.33 -10.57 16.32
CA ASP A 76 -12.94 -10.38 16.75
C ASP A 76 -12.85 -9.32 17.85
N HIS A 77 -11.99 -9.57 18.84
CA HIS A 77 -11.79 -8.66 19.98
C HIS A 77 -10.98 -7.41 19.63
N GLU A 78 -10.25 -7.39 18.51
CA GLU A 78 -9.43 -6.25 18.09
C GLU A 78 -9.75 -5.82 16.64
N ALA A 79 -10.12 -4.56 16.47
CA ALA A 79 -10.37 -3.97 15.17
C ALA A 79 -9.07 -3.75 14.40
N PHE A 80 -9.07 -4.14 13.13
CA PHE A 80 -8.01 -3.87 12.16
C PHE A 80 -8.46 -2.87 11.12
N TYR A 81 -7.49 -2.15 10.59
CA TYR A 81 -7.65 -1.13 9.55
C TYR A 81 -6.78 -1.46 8.35
N LEU A 82 -7.20 -0.98 7.18
CA LEU A 82 -6.34 -0.90 6.00
C LEU A 82 -6.04 0.57 5.71
N VAL A 83 -4.80 0.85 5.36
CA VAL A 83 -4.40 2.13 4.76
C VAL A 83 -3.98 1.84 3.33
N THR A 84 -4.79 2.28 2.38
CA THR A 84 -4.64 1.98 0.95
C THR A 84 -4.15 3.21 0.20
N VAL A 85 -3.05 3.06 -0.54
CA VAL A 85 -2.43 4.09 -1.38
C VAL A 85 -2.50 3.64 -2.84
N PRO A 86 -3.34 4.28 -3.69
CA PRO A 86 -3.32 4.04 -5.12
C PRO A 86 -2.10 4.68 -5.78
N HIS A 87 -1.48 3.97 -6.71
CA HIS A 87 -0.34 4.45 -7.49
C HIS A 87 -0.61 4.46 -9.00
N GLY A 88 -1.49 3.59 -9.51
CA GLY A 88 -1.77 3.47 -10.94
C GLY A 88 -2.93 4.34 -11.42
N SER A 89 -4.11 4.16 -10.81
CA SER A 89 -5.36 4.80 -11.21
C SER A 89 -6.20 5.20 -9.99
N GLU A 90 -7.19 6.05 -10.22
CA GLU A 90 -8.16 6.43 -9.19
C GLU A 90 -8.93 5.20 -8.67
N VAL A 91 -9.23 5.22 -7.38
CA VAL A 91 -10.05 4.23 -6.70
C VAL A 91 -11.28 4.92 -6.09
N HIS A 92 -12.37 4.19 -5.96
CA HIS A 92 -13.60 4.64 -5.32
C HIS A 92 -13.86 3.79 -4.08
N PHE A 93 -14.23 4.42 -2.99
CA PHE A 93 -14.49 3.76 -1.72
C PHE A 93 -15.77 4.30 -1.08
N GLU A 94 -16.49 3.40 -0.40
CA GLU A 94 -17.70 3.72 0.34
C GLU A 94 -17.74 2.96 1.66
N GLN A 95 -17.92 3.68 2.77
CA GLN A 95 -18.12 3.10 4.10
C GLN A 95 -18.96 4.06 4.95
N ASP A 96 -19.87 3.51 5.76
CA ASP A 96 -20.76 4.29 6.64
C ASP A 96 -21.55 5.41 5.93
N GLY A 97 -21.93 5.20 4.66
CA GLY A 97 -22.69 6.16 3.84
C GLY A 97 -21.85 7.29 3.23
N HIS A 98 -20.55 7.30 3.47
CA HIS A 98 -19.63 8.25 2.86
C HIS A 98 -18.98 7.65 1.62
N GLN A 99 -19.01 8.37 0.52
CA GLN A 99 -18.37 7.99 -0.75
C GLN A 99 -17.18 8.90 -1.04
N ILE A 100 -16.07 8.31 -1.44
CA ILE A 100 -14.83 9.02 -1.73
C ILE A 100 -14.19 8.49 -3.02
N SER A 101 -13.51 9.38 -3.75
CA SER A 101 -12.63 9.01 -4.87
C SER A 101 -11.22 9.45 -4.52
N CYS A 102 -10.24 8.56 -4.70
CA CYS A 102 -8.86 8.78 -4.32
C CYS A 102 -7.96 8.56 -5.54
N SER A 103 -7.42 9.67 -6.07
CA SER A 103 -6.43 9.61 -7.14
C SER A 103 -5.03 9.27 -6.57
N PRO A 104 -4.10 8.80 -7.42
CA PRO A 104 -2.73 8.53 -6.99
C PRO A 104 -2.09 9.69 -6.21
N GLY A 105 -1.38 9.35 -5.13
CA GLY A 105 -0.81 10.32 -4.18
C GLY A 105 -1.72 10.66 -2.99
N GLY A 106 -2.98 10.25 -3.00
CA GLY A 106 -3.83 10.21 -1.81
C GLY A 106 -3.73 8.88 -1.06
N PHE A 107 -4.47 8.75 0.04
CA PHE A 107 -4.70 7.47 0.69
C PHE A 107 -6.10 7.39 1.32
N ILE A 108 -6.55 6.16 1.53
CA ILE A 108 -7.82 5.82 2.17
C ILE A 108 -7.52 5.06 3.46
N VAL A 109 -8.31 5.32 4.50
CA VAL A 109 -8.32 4.53 5.73
C VAL A 109 -9.64 3.77 5.82
N GLU A 110 -9.55 2.45 5.84
CA GLU A 110 -10.69 1.53 5.76
C GLU A 110 -10.82 0.76 7.09
N ARG A 111 -12.03 0.74 7.64
CA ARG A 111 -12.34 -0.06 8.83
C ARG A 111 -12.63 -1.50 8.45
N GLY A 112 -11.92 -2.46 9.03
CA GLY A 112 -12.18 -3.89 8.86
C GLY A 112 -13.39 -4.41 9.65
N ASP A 113 -13.88 -3.64 10.63
CA ASP A 113 -15.00 -3.97 11.52
C ASP A 113 -16.36 -3.42 11.05
N ALA A 114 -16.39 -2.81 9.86
CA ALA A 114 -17.61 -2.24 9.27
C ALA A 114 -17.74 -2.63 7.79
N PRO A 115 -18.97 -2.70 7.25
CA PRO A 115 -19.18 -2.94 5.83
C PRO A 115 -18.56 -1.84 4.97
N TYR A 116 -18.07 -2.20 3.79
CA TYR A 116 -17.57 -1.24 2.81
C TYR A 116 -17.68 -1.77 1.38
N ARG A 117 -17.56 -0.85 0.43
CA ARG A 117 -17.29 -1.11 -0.99
C ARG A 117 -16.02 -0.38 -1.41
N PHE A 118 -15.19 -1.05 -2.21
CA PHE A 118 -13.99 -0.46 -2.81
C PHE A 118 -13.92 -0.94 -4.26
N HIS A 119 -13.57 -0.08 -5.21
CA HIS A 119 -13.37 -0.52 -6.59
C HIS A 119 -12.46 0.40 -7.40
N TYR A 120 -11.96 -0.12 -8.51
CA TYR A 120 -11.27 0.62 -9.56
C TYR A 120 -11.56 0.00 -10.93
N GLY A 121 -11.83 0.84 -11.92
CA GLY A 121 -12.32 0.43 -13.25
C GLY A 121 -11.22 0.14 -14.28
N THR A 122 -9.96 0.26 -13.92
CA THR A 122 -8.81 -0.01 -14.81
C THR A 122 -7.71 -0.72 -14.05
N GLN A 123 -6.69 -1.25 -14.73
CA GLN A 123 -5.54 -1.84 -14.04
C GLN A 123 -4.96 -0.85 -13.01
N ASN A 124 -4.62 -1.36 -11.82
CA ASN A 124 -4.11 -0.53 -10.74
C ASN A 124 -2.95 -1.19 -9.99
N ASP A 125 -2.25 -0.38 -9.21
CA ASP A 125 -1.15 -0.74 -8.31
C ASP A 125 -1.44 -0.08 -6.96
N LEU A 126 -1.74 -0.90 -5.95
CA LEU A 126 -2.11 -0.46 -4.62
C LEU A 126 -1.05 -0.91 -3.62
N TRP A 127 -0.66 0.00 -2.73
CA TRP A 127 0.02 -0.35 -1.49
C TRP A 127 -0.99 -0.36 -0.35
N VAL A 128 -1.03 -1.45 0.41
CA VAL A 128 -1.98 -1.61 1.51
C VAL A 128 -1.23 -2.01 2.79
N LEU A 129 -1.32 -1.15 3.81
CA LEU A 129 -0.87 -1.46 5.16
C LEU A 129 -2.06 -1.93 5.98
N LYS A 130 -2.01 -3.17 6.48
CA LYS A 130 -2.96 -3.69 7.47
C LYS A 130 -2.37 -3.54 8.86
N LEU A 131 -3.14 -2.94 9.77
CA LEU A 131 -2.68 -2.67 11.13
C LEU A 131 -3.81 -2.72 12.16
N PRO A 132 -3.53 -3.12 13.42
CA PRO A 132 -4.51 -3.02 14.48
C PRO A 132 -4.78 -1.56 14.82
N GLU A 133 -5.98 -1.29 15.35
CA GLU A 133 -6.41 0.05 15.73
C GLU A 133 -5.42 0.78 16.66
N ARG A 134 -4.85 0.06 17.63
CA ARG A 134 -3.86 0.62 18.56
C ARG A 134 -2.65 1.22 17.84
N ALA A 135 -2.18 0.55 16.77
CA ALA A 135 -1.03 1.02 15.99
C ALA A 135 -1.42 2.23 15.14
N LEU A 136 -2.63 2.25 14.59
CA LEU A 136 -3.14 3.40 13.86
C LEU A 136 -3.27 4.62 14.78
N LYS A 137 -3.91 4.47 15.95
CA LYS A 137 -4.09 5.56 16.93
C LYS A 137 -2.76 6.12 17.43
N ALA A 138 -1.75 5.27 17.63
CA ALA A 138 -0.42 5.69 18.07
C ALA A 138 0.35 6.50 17.02
N ASN A 139 0.16 6.20 15.73
CA ASN A 139 0.91 6.83 14.63
C ASN A 139 0.12 7.93 13.90
N LEU A 140 -1.20 7.98 14.11
CA LEU A 140 -2.10 8.97 13.53
C LEU A 140 -3.06 9.52 14.61
N PRO A 141 -2.56 10.37 15.53
CA PRO A 141 -3.40 11.00 16.53
C PRO A 141 -4.55 11.77 15.85
N GLY A 142 -5.79 11.45 16.20
CA GLY A 142 -7.00 12.00 15.56
C GLY A 142 -7.61 11.14 14.45
N ALA A 143 -7.08 9.94 14.16
CA ALA A 143 -7.66 8.98 13.20
C ALA A 143 -9.18 8.75 13.40
N GLN A 144 -9.66 8.78 14.64
CA GLN A 144 -11.09 8.65 14.98
C GLN A 144 -11.98 9.73 14.35
N ALA A 145 -11.46 10.95 14.20
CA ALA A 145 -12.16 12.05 13.52
C ALA A 145 -11.93 12.05 11.99
N LEU A 146 -11.08 11.15 11.50
CA LEU A 146 -10.68 11.01 10.10
C LEU A 146 -11.38 9.81 9.44
N TYR A 147 -12.56 9.40 9.94
CA TYR A 147 -13.32 8.28 9.40
C TYR A 147 -14.57 8.75 8.66
N PRO A 148 -14.77 8.34 7.39
CA PRO A 148 -13.76 8.00 6.39
C PRO A 148 -13.29 9.27 5.70
N ALA A 149 -12.18 9.82 6.16
CA ALA A 149 -11.57 11.01 5.57
C ALA A 149 -10.43 10.58 4.65
N LEU A 150 -10.52 11.02 3.39
CA LEU A 150 -9.36 11.14 2.53
C LEU A 150 -8.36 12.06 3.20
N LEU A 151 -7.19 11.53 3.54
CA LEU A 151 -6.03 12.38 3.73
C LEU A 151 -5.35 12.47 2.37
N ARG A 152 -5.63 13.56 1.66
CA ARG A 152 -4.87 13.92 0.47
C ARG A 152 -3.47 14.29 0.93
N CYS A 153 -2.45 13.53 0.55
CA CYS A 153 -1.07 14.00 0.67
C CYS A 153 -0.89 15.11 -0.38
N PRO A 154 -0.63 16.39 0.01
CA PRO A 154 -0.41 17.43 -0.97
C PRO A 154 0.90 17.15 -1.69
N SER A 155 0.85 16.54 -2.87
CA SER A 155 1.99 16.39 -3.76
C SER A 155 1.87 17.42 -4.88
N GLY A 156 2.78 18.39 -4.87
CA GLY A 156 2.97 19.39 -5.92
C GLY A 156 3.88 20.53 -5.44
N PRO A 157 4.84 21.01 -6.24
CA PRO A 157 5.77 22.09 -5.87
C PRO A 157 5.12 23.49 -5.74
N GLY A 158 3.85 23.59 -5.32
CA GLY A 158 3.10 24.85 -5.23
C GLY A 158 1.94 24.89 -4.22
N ALA A 159 1.88 23.99 -3.24
CA ALA A 159 0.82 24.02 -2.22
C ALA A 159 1.10 25.08 -1.13
N HIS A 160 0.69 26.32 -1.38
CA HIS A 160 0.66 27.38 -0.36
C HIS A 160 -0.39 27.11 0.72
N LEU A 161 0.00 27.38 1.97
CA LEU A 161 -0.77 27.24 3.21
C LEU A 161 -2.22 27.72 3.11
N ARG A 162 -3.17 26.85 3.47
CA ARG A 162 -4.22 27.20 4.44
C ARG A 162 -4.38 26.09 5.49
N ARG A 163 -4.53 26.56 6.72
CA ARG A 163 -4.45 25.87 8.02
C ARG A 163 -5.53 24.80 8.16
N ALA A 164 -5.12 23.55 8.39
CA ALA A 164 -5.77 22.61 9.30
C ALA A 164 -4.67 21.70 9.87
N THR A 165 -4.75 21.44 11.17
CA THR A 165 -3.71 20.94 12.08
C THR A 165 -3.06 19.62 11.64
N ARG A 166 -1.71 19.61 11.60
CA ARG A 166 -0.81 18.47 11.33
C ARG A 166 -1.11 17.24 12.22
N PRO A 167 -1.00 16.04 11.64
CA PRO A 167 -0.08 15.02 12.13
C PRO A 167 1.09 14.85 11.16
N VAL A 168 2.27 14.67 11.72
CA VAL A 168 3.54 14.50 11.00
C VAL A 168 3.64 13.05 10.54
N CYS A 169 3.49 12.79 9.23
CA CYS A 169 3.96 11.54 8.64
C CYS A 169 5.49 11.53 8.60
N PRO A 170 6.18 10.48 9.08
CA PRO A 170 7.60 10.29 8.80
C PRO A 170 7.79 9.89 7.32
N PRO A 171 8.88 10.34 6.66
CA PRO A 171 9.13 10.01 5.26
C PRO A 171 9.53 8.54 5.10
N PHE A 172 8.74 7.75 4.39
CA PHE A 172 9.21 6.52 3.76
C PHE A 172 10.20 6.90 2.65
N ARG A 173 11.50 6.77 2.92
CA ARG A 173 12.54 6.89 1.89
C ARG A 173 12.59 5.60 1.08
N HIS A 174 12.15 5.69 -0.18
CA HIS A 174 12.47 4.70 -1.20
C HIS A 174 13.93 4.92 -1.61
N GLN A 175 14.81 3.95 -1.32
CA GLN A 175 16.18 3.95 -1.82
C GLN A 175 16.25 2.99 -3.02
N PRO A 176 16.50 3.47 -4.25
CA PRO A 176 16.65 2.58 -5.40
C PRO A 176 17.98 1.80 -5.30
N PRO A 177 18.05 0.56 -5.83
CA PRO A 177 19.28 -0.23 -5.81
C PRO A 177 20.36 0.44 -6.66
N GLY A 178 21.57 0.49 -6.11
CA GLY A 178 22.70 1.24 -6.65
C GLY A 178 23.14 0.80 -8.06
N SER A 179 23.50 1.78 -8.88
CA SER A 179 24.33 1.54 -10.07
C SER A 179 25.78 1.31 -9.66
N PRO A 180 26.50 0.35 -10.28
CA PRO A 180 27.90 0.10 -9.98
C PRO A 180 28.77 1.26 -10.47
N ALA A 181 29.67 1.71 -9.62
CA ALA A 181 30.66 2.73 -9.93
C ALA A 181 31.57 2.26 -11.09
N SER A 182 31.70 3.11 -12.11
CA SER A 182 32.65 2.93 -13.20
C SER A 182 34.05 3.25 -12.69
N THR A 183 34.95 2.28 -12.85
CA THR A 183 36.38 2.38 -12.59
C THR A 183 37.08 3.09 -13.75
N ALA A 184 37.66 4.25 -13.48
CA ALA A 184 38.75 4.87 -14.25
C ALA A 184 39.50 5.76 -13.25
N GLY A 185 40.77 5.52 -12.87
CA GLY A 185 41.92 5.19 -13.69
C GLY A 185 42.69 6.49 -14.01
N THR A 186 43.99 6.52 -13.69
CA THR A 186 44.99 7.62 -13.87
C THR A 186 45.16 8.53 -12.64
N GLY A 187 46.33 8.72 -12.02
CA GLY A 187 47.69 8.28 -12.33
C GLY A 187 48.66 8.78 -11.25
N LEU A 188 49.79 8.08 -11.14
CA LEU A 188 50.92 8.31 -10.24
C LEU A 188 51.47 9.75 -10.25
N ARG A 189 52.02 10.20 -9.11
CA ARG A 189 53.45 10.54 -8.97
C ARG A 189 53.85 10.77 -7.50
N HIS A 190 54.88 10.01 -7.09
CA HIS A 190 55.82 10.31 -6.00
C HIS A 190 56.59 11.62 -6.25
N PRO A 191 57.26 12.20 -5.23
CA PRO A 191 58.67 11.83 -5.05
C PRO A 191 59.08 11.54 -3.59
N ALA A 192 60.26 10.93 -3.50
CA ALA A 192 60.95 10.46 -2.31
C ALA A 192 61.88 11.52 -1.70
N ALA A 193 62.20 11.27 -0.43
CA ALA A 193 63.38 11.60 0.38
C ALA A 193 64.52 12.47 -0.20
N GLY A 194 65.09 13.32 0.67
CA GLY A 194 66.52 13.65 0.61
C GLY A 194 67.03 14.85 1.43
N LEU A 195 67.74 14.54 2.53
CA LEU A 195 68.92 15.21 3.12
C LEU A 195 68.87 16.59 3.84
N ALA A 196 69.16 16.53 5.15
CA ALA A 196 70.22 17.19 5.93
C ALA A 196 70.72 18.61 5.55
N THR A 197 70.68 19.55 6.50
CA THR A 197 71.81 20.19 7.21
C THR A 197 71.32 21.40 8.03
N GLY A 198 71.88 21.60 9.23
CA GLY A 198 71.63 22.76 10.10
C GLY A 198 71.65 22.41 11.57
#